data_AF-A0A822D0M3-F1
#
_entry.id   AF-A0A822D0M3-F1
#
_cell.length_a   1.000
_cell.length_b   1.000
_cell.length_c   1.000
_cell.angle_alpha   90.00
_cell.angle_beta   90.00
_cell.angle_gamma   90.00
#
_symmetry.space_group_name_H-M   'P 1'
#
loop_
_entity.id
_entity.type
_entity.pdbx_description
1 polymer ?
#
loop_
_entity_poly.entity_id
_entity_poly.type
_entity_poly.pdbx_seq_one_letter_code
_entity_poly.pdbx_strand_id
1 'polypeptide(L)'
;IIYFFFLFSDYYSRLEQSDKLIPLENISIGDFGVAKYSEDDRWYRARLLMCEEHDRIRIVFIDFGNIETKLINEFFPLDKLYTDLPAQAIACSLSEAYPRTPNDKDSLWPDETNRIFREEVADKIVEVSFANTEEGTEQWPLHFVRITVGNQTITNLLSLKQRIEPRPNRFIAEQLANSLTHQEYILFNVPITEEEFD
;
A
#
# COMPACT_ATOMS: atom_id res chain seq x y z
N ILE A 1 16.43 -1.06 9.58
CA ILE A 1 15.65 -0.77 8.34
C ILE A 1 16.35 0.21 7.38
N ILE A 2 16.73 1.45 7.75
CA ILE A 2 17.27 2.45 6.79
C ILE A 2 18.51 1.95 5.99
N TYR A 3 19.47 1.31 6.67
CA TYR A 3 20.67 0.77 6.01
C TYR A 3 20.36 -0.32 4.98
N PHE A 4 19.30 -1.10 5.20
CA PHE A 4 18.87 -2.13 4.25
C PHE A 4 18.51 -1.50 2.91
N PHE A 5 17.67 -0.46 2.91
CA PHE A 5 17.24 0.20 1.67
C PHE A 5 18.40 0.83 0.91
N PHE A 6 19.37 1.41 1.61
CA PHE A 6 20.54 1.98 0.96
C PHE A 6 21.40 0.90 0.29
N LEU A 7 21.74 -0.17 1.01
CA LEU A 7 22.55 -1.27 0.48
C LEU A 7 21.84 -2.03 -0.64
N PHE A 8 20.52 -2.23 -0.50
CA PHE A 8 19.66 -2.82 -1.51
C PHE A 8 19.71 -2.02 -2.80
N SER A 9 19.49 -0.70 -2.72
CA SER A 9 19.45 0.14 -3.91
C SER A 9 20.81 0.17 -4.62
N ASP A 10 21.88 0.33 -3.86
CA ASP A 10 23.27 0.32 -4.35
C ASP A 10 23.67 -1.04 -4.98
N TYR A 11 23.18 -2.16 -4.46
CA TYR A 11 23.35 -3.48 -5.08
C TYR A 11 22.74 -3.54 -6.47
N TYR A 12 21.47 -3.15 -6.62
CA TYR A 12 20.79 -3.19 -7.91
C TYR A 12 21.34 -2.15 -8.90
N SER A 13 21.76 -0.98 -8.43
CA SER A 13 22.48 0.00 -9.27
C SER A 13 23.78 -0.57 -9.84
N ARG A 14 24.54 -1.37 -9.08
CA ARG A 14 25.74 -2.05 -9.62
C ARG A 14 25.39 -3.11 -10.66
N LEU A 15 24.30 -3.85 -10.48
CA LEU A 15 23.86 -4.83 -11.46
C LEU A 15 23.44 -4.15 -12.77
N GLU A 16 22.70 -3.04 -12.68
CA GLU A 16 22.31 -2.19 -13.80
C GLU A 16 23.54 -1.71 -14.57
N GLN A 17 24.52 -1.12 -13.88
CA GLN A 17 25.77 -0.61 -14.48
C GLN A 17 26.65 -1.68 -15.13
N SER A 18 26.46 -2.95 -14.77
CA SER A 18 27.23 -4.07 -15.32
C SER A 18 26.45 -4.89 -16.35
N ASP A 19 25.29 -4.39 -16.81
CA ASP A 19 24.38 -5.06 -17.75
C ASP A 19 23.98 -6.48 -17.30
N LYS A 20 23.85 -6.68 -15.97
CA LYS A 20 23.48 -7.97 -15.37
C LYS A 20 22.02 -8.07 -14.97
N LEU A 21 21.26 -7.00 -15.14
CA LEU A 21 19.82 -7.01 -14.90
C LEU A 21 19.08 -7.55 -16.11
N ILE A 22 18.42 -8.69 -15.92
CA ILE A 22 17.58 -9.33 -16.91
C ILE A 22 16.15 -9.24 -16.38
N PRO A 23 15.20 -8.65 -17.13
CA PRO A 23 13.80 -8.57 -16.71
C PRO A 23 13.21 -9.96 -16.45
N LEU A 24 12.20 -10.02 -15.58
CA LEU A 24 11.48 -11.27 -15.33
C LEU A 24 10.71 -11.71 -16.59
N GLU A 25 10.78 -13.01 -16.89
CA GLU A 25 9.97 -13.64 -17.94
C GLU A 25 8.76 -14.36 -17.32
N ASN A 26 7.65 -14.43 -18.06
CA ASN A 26 6.44 -15.17 -17.66
C ASN A 26 5.87 -14.77 -16.29
N ILE A 27 5.86 -13.48 -15.98
CA ILE A 27 5.37 -12.95 -14.71
C ILE A 27 3.87 -13.25 -14.49
N SER A 28 3.51 -13.50 -13.24
CA SER A 28 2.14 -13.74 -12.77
C SER A 28 1.77 -12.76 -11.66
N ILE A 29 0.48 -12.36 -11.61
CA ILE A 29 -0.02 -11.48 -10.54
C ILE A 29 0.33 -12.06 -9.17
N GLY A 30 0.94 -11.23 -8.32
CA GLY A 30 1.45 -11.63 -7.01
C GLY A 30 2.96 -11.89 -6.97
N ASP A 31 3.65 -11.99 -8.11
CA ASP A 31 5.09 -12.18 -8.17
C ASP A 31 5.85 -11.02 -7.51
N PHE A 32 6.90 -11.37 -6.77
CA PHE A 32 7.83 -10.43 -6.17
C PHE A 32 8.98 -10.14 -7.13
N GLY A 33 9.39 -8.89 -7.15
CA GLY A 33 10.50 -8.42 -7.97
C GLY A 33 11.04 -7.10 -7.44
N VAL A 34 11.75 -6.40 -8.31
CA VAL A 34 12.27 -5.07 -8.04
C VAL A 34 12.00 -4.16 -9.21
N ALA A 35 11.84 -2.88 -8.91
CA ALA A 35 11.69 -1.84 -9.90
C ALA A 35 12.33 -0.56 -9.40
N LYS A 36 12.62 0.34 -10.33
CA LYS A 36 13.16 1.66 -10.06
C LYS A 36 12.01 2.64 -9.82
N TYR A 37 12.00 3.35 -8.71
CA TYR A 37 10.98 4.37 -8.46
C TYR A 37 11.23 5.60 -9.33
N SER A 38 10.16 6.11 -9.96
CA SER A 38 10.32 7.15 -10.98
C SER A 38 10.75 8.51 -10.43
N GLU A 39 10.46 8.81 -9.16
CA GLU A 39 10.74 10.12 -8.56
C GLU A 39 12.19 10.30 -8.11
N ASP A 40 12.87 9.23 -7.68
CA ASP A 40 14.21 9.32 -7.10
C ASP A 40 15.28 8.44 -7.78
N ASP A 41 14.88 7.68 -8.80
CA ASP A 41 15.76 6.78 -9.56
C ASP A 41 16.45 5.72 -8.68
N ARG A 42 15.83 5.32 -7.56
CA ARG A 42 16.35 4.26 -6.67
C ARG A 42 15.60 2.95 -6.86
N TRP A 43 16.27 1.86 -6.53
CA TRP A 43 15.70 0.51 -6.60
C TRP A 43 14.95 0.14 -5.33
N TYR A 44 13.78 -0.46 -5.50
CA TYR A 44 12.90 -0.87 -4.41
C TYR A 44 12.32 -2.26 -4.63
N ARG A 45 11.94 -2.93 -3.53
CA ARG A 45 11.20 -4.19 -3.59
C ARG A 45 9.76 -3.92 -4.01
N ALA A 46 9.29 -4.73 -4.93
CA ALA A 46 7.99 -4.56 -5.53
C ALA A 46 7.25 -5.88 -5.67
N ARG A 47 5.93 -5.78 -5.83
CA ARG A 47 5.06 -6.91 -6.13
C ARG A 47 4.12 -6.56 -7.25
N LEU A 48 3.94 -7.48 -8.19
CA LEU A 48 3.03 -7.33 -9.31
C LEU A 48 1.58 -7.39 -8.83
N LEU A 49 0.81 -6.34 -9.12
CA LEU A 49 -0.62 -6.25 -8.82
C LEU A 49 -1.47 -6.66 -10.02
N MET A 50 -1.12 -6.20 -11.22
CA MET A 50 -1.94 -6.39 -12.42
C MET A 50 -1.10 -6.26 -13.69
N CYS A 51 -1.45 -7.01 -14.73
CA CYS A 51 -0.97 -6.80 -16.08
C CYS A 51 -2.01 -5.97 -16.86
N GLU A 52 -1.55 -4.94 -17.55
CA GLU A 52 -2.36 -4.00 -18.34
C GLU A 52 -2.08 -4.17 -19.85
N GLU A 53 -2.82 -3.44 -20.67
CA GLU A 53 -2.56 -3.38 -22.12
C GLU A 53 -1.20 -2.71 -22.42
N HIS A 54 -0.66 -2.97 -23.61
CA HIS A 54 0.58 -2.33 -24.11
C HIS A 54 1.81 -2.61 -23.25
N ASP A 55 1.98 -3.86 -22.80
CA ASP A 55 3.13 -4.33 -22.02
C ASP A 55 3.35 -3.56 -20.72
N ARG A 56 2.27 -3.04 -20.14
CA ARG A 56 2.28 -2.32 -18.87
C ARG A 56 1.89 -3.23 -17.72
N ILE A 57 2.43 -2.92 -16.56
CA ILE A 57 2.15 -3.60 -15.31
C ILE A 57 1.92 -2.57 -14.21
N ARG A 58 1.03 -2.88 -13.27
CA ARG A 58 0.91 -2.15 -12.01
C ARG A 58 1.63 -2.90 -10.93
N ILE A 59 2.55 -2.21 -10.24
CA ILE A 59 3.30 -2.76 -9.12
C ILE A 59 3.06 -1.93 -7.86
N VAL A 60 3.14 -2.57 -6.70
CA VAL A 60 3.24 -1.88 -5.40
C VAL A 60 4.67 -2.01 -4.88
N PHE A 61 5.23 -0.91 -4.38
CA PHE A 61 6.45 -0.97 -3.59
C PHE A 61 6.13 -1.45 -2.19
N ILE A 62 6.45 -2.71 -1.89
CA ILE A 62 5.93 -3.43 -0.70
C ILE A 62 6.41 -2.85 0.64
N ASP A 63 7.41 -1.98 0.60
CA ASP A 63 7.97 -1.35 1.79
C ASP A 63 7.43 0.06 2.06
N PHE A 64 6.71 0.63 1.09
CA PHE A 64 6.24 2.02 1.14
C PHE A 64 4.74 2.13 0.87
N GLY A 65 4.16 1.17 0.14
CA GLY A 65 2.74 1.11 -0.19
C GLY A 65 2.32 1.98 -1.38
N ASN A 66 3.20 2.75 -2.00
CA ASN A 66 2.87 3.46 -3.23
C ASN A 66 2.85 2.50 -4.44
N ILE A 67 1.99 2.81 -5.41
CA ILE A 67 1.77 2.03 -6.63
C ILE A 67 2.29 2.84 -7.83
N GLU A 68 2.96 2.18 -8.77
CA GLU A 68 3.33 2.76 -10.06
C GLU A 68 2.97 1.82 -11.22
N THR A 69 2.68 2.40 -12.37
CA THR A 69 2.64 1.67 -13.64
C THR A 69 4.03 1.67 -14.26
N LYS A 70 4.53 0.48 -14.59
CA LYS A 70 5.83 0.26 -15.26
C LYS A 70 5.62 -0.50 -16.56
N LEU A 71 6.64 -0.51 -17.41
CA LEU A 71 6.72 -1.49 -18.49
C LEU A 71 7.14 -2.85 -17.94
N ILE A 72 6.74 -3.93 -18.60
CA ILE A 72 7.08 -5.30 -18.21
C ILE A 72 8.60 -5.51 -18.14
N ASN A 73 9.37 -4.83 -18.99
CA ASN A 73 10.83 -4.90 -19.04
C ASN A 73 11.53 -4.03 -17.98
N GLU A 74 10.78 -3.32 -17.14
CA GLU A 74 11.28 -2.54 -16.00
C GLU A 74 11.08 -3.27 -14.66
N PHE A 75 10.67 -4.54 -14.71
CA PHE A 75 10.48 -5.39 -13.53
C PHE A 75 11.46 -6.55 -13.53
N PHE A 76 12.27 -6.62 -12.48
CA PHE A 76 13.43 -7.50 -12.41
C PHE A 76 13.35 -8.47 -11.22
N PRO A 77 14.11 -9.58 -11.23
CA PRO A 77 14.09 -10.55 -10.14
C PRO A 77 14.51 -9.95 -8.79
N LEU A 78 13.76 -10.28 -7.73
CA LEU A 78 14.19 -10.06 -6.36
C LEU A 78 15.21 -11.12 -5.96
N ASP A 79 16.42 -10.69 -5.60
CA ASP A 79 17.47 -11.58 -5.14
C ASP A 79 17.12 -12.15 -3.77
N LYS A 80 17.39 -13.45 -3.59
CA LYS A 80 17.12 -14.19 -2.35
C LYS A 80 17.85 -13.59 -1.13
N LEU A 81 18.94 -12.85 -1.36
CA LEU A 81 19.62 -12.10 -0.29
C LEU A 81 18.72 -11.04 0.38
N TYR A 82 17.62 -10.64 -0.27
CA TYR A 82 16.74 -9.56 0.18
C TYR A 82 15.29 -10.03 0.43
N THR A 83 15.07 -11.33 0.56
CA THR A 83 13.74 -11.92 0.84
C THR A 83 13.45 -12.11 2.33
N ASP A 84 14.47 -12.08 3.19
CA ASP A 84 14.30 -12.36 4.63
C ASP A 84 13.60 -11.21 5.38
N LEU A 85 13.73 -9.97 4.91
CA LEU A 85 13.02 -8.84 5.47
C LEU A 85 11.54 -8.94 5.07
N PRO A 86 10.57 -8.95 6.00
CA PRO A 86 9.16 -8.90 5.64
C PRO A 86 8.81 -7.61 4.88
N ALA A 87 7.70 -7.58 4.14
CA ALA A 87 7.17 -6.33 3.59
C ALA A 87 6.94 -5.33 4.73
N GLN A 88 7.41 -4.09 4.58
CA GLN A 88 7.32 -3.09 5.64
C GLN A 88 6.00 -2.30 5.62
N ALA A 89 5.34 -2.20 4.46
CA ALA A 89 4.03 -1.58 4.36
C ALA A 89 2.92 -2.61 4.56
N ILE A 90 1.91 -2.25 5.37
CA ILE A 90 0.75 -3.08 5.64
C ILE A 90 -0.48 -2.43 4.99
N ALA A 91 -1.12 -3.17 4.07
CA ALA A 91 -2.41 -2.78 3.54
C ALA A 91 -3.49 -2.88 4.64
N CYS A 92 -4.22 -1.79 4.88
CA CYS A 92 -5.31 -1.80 5.84
C CYS A 92 -6.44 -0.85 5.43
N SER A 93 -7.50 -0.79 6.22
CA SER A 93 -8.66 0.08 6.04
C SER A 93 -8.97 0.76 7.36
N LEU A 94 -9.38 2.03 7.32
CA LEU A 94 -9.78 2.73 8.53
C LEU A 94 -11.08 2.12 9.07
N SER A 95 -11.04 1.63 10.30
CA SER A 95 -12.19 1.00 10.95
C SER A 95 -13.35 1.97 11.03
N GLU A 96 -14.51 1.43 10.65
CA GLU A 96 -15.80 2.09 10.67
C GLU A 96 -15.89 3.35 9.80
N ALA A 97 -14.99 3.58 8.84
CA ALA A 97 -15.03 4.77 7.99
C ALA A 97 -15.61 4.47 6.60
N TYR A 98 -16.81 4.98 6.30
CA TYR A 98 -17.42 4.86 4.98
C TYR A 98 -17.57 6.25 4.31
N PRO A 99 -17.18 6.41 3.03
CA PRO A 99 -17.25 7.71 2.37
C PRO A 99 -18.70 8.18 2.24
N ARG A 100 -18.94 9.44 2.57
CA ARG A 100 -20.26 10.06 2.41
C ARG A 100 -20.37 10.62 0.99
N THR A 101 -20.74 9.79 0.02
CA THR A 101 -20.99 10.27 -1.35
C THR A 101 -22.45 10.78 -1.46
N PRO A 102 -22.69 12.00 -1.94
CA PRO A 102 -24.02 12.42 -2.35
C PRO A 102 -24.27 11.82 -3.73
N ASN A 103 -24.96 10.67 -3.79
CA ASN A 103 -25.42 10.04 -5.03
C ASN A 103 -24.37 9.98 -6.16
N ASP A 104 -23.43 9.04 -6.11
CA ASP A 104 -22.88 8.51 -7.36
C ASP A 104 -22.38 7.08 -7.16
N LYS A 105 -22.57 6.29 -8.21
CA LYS A 105 -22.35 4.84 -8.25
C LYS A 105 -20.87 4.45 -8.19
N ASP A 106 -19.98 5.44 -8.13
CA ASP A 106 -18.54 5.29 -8.09
C ASP A 106 -18.05 5.82 -6.75
N SER A 107 -18.23 5.04 -5.68
CA SER A 107 -17.90 5.33 -4.26
C SER A 107 -16.44 5.74 -4.01
N LEU A 108 -16.00 6.85 -4.58
CA LEU A 108 -14.67 7.43 -4.43
C LEU A 108 -14.64 8.28 -3.16
N TRP A 109 -13.53 8.18 -2.42
CA TRP A 109 -13.27 9.04 -1.28
C TRP A 109 -13.18 10.50 -1.75
N PRO A 110 -13.98 11.43 -1.20
CA PRO A 110 -13.87 12.84 -1.60
C PRO A 110 -12.45 13.37 -1.38
N ASP A 111 -11.91 14.14 -2.32
CA ASP A 111 -10.54 14.69 -2.26
C ASP A 111 -10.26 15.39 -0.94
N GLU A 112 -11.25 16.14 -0.46
CA GLU A 112 -11.18 16.88 0.79
C GLU A 112 -11.10 15.95 2.02
N THR A 113 -11.74 14.79 1.98
CA THR A 113 -11.61 13.75 3.01
C THR A 113 -10.20 13.17 3.01
N ASN A 114 -9.65 12.86 1.83
CA ASN A 114 -8.28 12.38 1.67
C ASN A 114 -7.25 13.42 2.12
N ARG A 115 -7.48 14.70 1.83
CA ARG A 115 -6.62 15.81 2.27
C ARG A 115 -6.54 15.90 3.78
N ILE A 116 -7.70 15.96 4.46
CA ILE A 116 -7.76 16.01 5.94
C ILE A 116 -7.06 14.79 6.54
N PHE A 117 -7.33 13.60 6.00
CA PHE A 117 -6.68 12.38 6.45
C PHE A 117 -5.15 12.51 6.38
N ARG A 118 -4.61 12.85 5.20
CA ARG A 118 -3.16 13.02 4.99
C ARG A 118 -2.54 14.06 5.90
N GLU A 119 -3.18 15.21 6.07
CA GLU A 119 -2.70 16.26 6.98
C GLU A 119 -2.56 15.79 8.42
N GLU A 120 -3.38 14.82 8.83
CA GLU A 120 -3.40 14.31 10.20
C GLU A 120 -2.42 13.16 10.43
N VAL A 121 -2.13 12.34 9.41
CA VAL A 121 -1.32 11.11 9.58
C VAL A 121 0.01 11.09 8.84
N ALA A 122 0.15 11.79 7.71
CA ALA A 122 1.32 11.65 6.86
C ALA A 122 2.57 12.20 7.56
N ASP A 123 3.68 11.48 7.45
CA ASP A 123 4.98 11.81 8.05
C ASP A 123 4.93 12.04 9.58
N LYS A 124 3.95 11.42 10.26
CA LYS A 124 3.79 11.47 11.72
C LYS A 124 3.82 10.08 12.32
N ILE A 125 4.30 10.01 13.56
CA ILE A 125 4.14 8.83 14.40
C ILE A 125 2.70 8.85 14.92
N VAL A 126 1.96 7.79 14.63
CA VAL A 126 0.55 7.61 15.01
C VAL A 126 0.37 6.29 15.73
N GLU A 127 -0.57 6.24 16.67
CA GLU A 127 -0.93 4.99 17.33
C GLU A 127 -1.92 4.24 16.44
N VAL A 128 -1.62 2.96 16.16
CA VAL A 128 -2.46 2.10 15.33
C VAL A 128 -2.80 0.84 16.10
N SER A 129 -4.10 0.56 16.26
CA SER A 129 -4.59 -0.68 16.85
C SER A 129 -5.41 -1.48 15.84
N PHE A 130 -5.19 -2.78 15.77
CA PHE A 130 -6.02 -3.68 14.96
C PHE A 130 -7.44 -3.79 15.54
N ALA A 131 -8.45 -3.54 14.70
CA ALA A 131 -9.85 -3.63 15.10
C ALA A 131 -10.46 -4.99 14.72
N ASN A 132 -10.34 -5.38 13.45
CA ASN A 132 -10.75 -6.69 12.96
C ASN A 132 -9.99 -7.04 11.68
N THR A 133 -9.99 -8.31 11.28
CA THR A 133 -9.67 -8.74 9.92
C THR A 133 -10.91 -9.38 9.32
N GLU A 134 -11.34 -8.87 8.17
CA GLU A 134 -12.39 -9.51 7.38
C GLU A 134 -11.74 -10.32 6.23
N GLU A 135 -12.38 -11.40 5.80
CA GLU A 135 -11.99 -12.09 4.57
C GLU A 135 -12.15 -11.10 3.40
N GLY A 136 -11.02 -10.73 2.78
CA GLY A 136 -10.99 -9.85 1.61
C GLY A 136 -11.12 -10.64 0.32
N THR A 137 -10.35 -10.28 -0.70
CA THR A 137 -10.15 -11.16 -1.86
C THR A 137 -9.25 -12.33 -1.47
N GLU A 138 -9.27 -13.44 -2.23
CA GLU A 138 -8.40 -14.62 -1.98
C GLU A 138 -6.92 -14.29 -1.79
N GLN A 139 -6.49 -13.08 -2.19
CA GLN A 139 -5.10 -12.63 -2.17
C GLN A 139 -4.78 -11.61 -1.05
N TRP A 140 -5.75 -10.93 -0.43
CA TRP A 140 -5.50 -9.87 0.56
C TRP A 140 -6.53 -9.87 1.70
N PRO A 141 -6.15 -10.28 2.94
CA PRO A 141 -7.02 -10.06 4.10
C PRO A 141 -7.23 -8.56 4.30
N LEU A 142 -8.47 -8.16 4.63
CA LEU A 142 -8.79 -6.76 4.86
C LEU A 142 -8.62 -6.44 6.35
N HIS A 143 -7.44 -5.91 6.70
CA HIS A 143 -7.16 -5.47 8.06
C HIS A 143 -7.84 -4.13 8.32
N PHE A 144 -8.81 -4.09 9.22
CA PHE A 144 -9.37 -2.84 9.72
C PHE A 144 -8.57 -2.36 10.93
N VAL A 145 -8.11 -1.12 10.86
CA VAL A 145 -7.30 -0.49 11.90
C VAL A 145 -7.95 0.77 12.44
N ARG A 146 -7.67 1.08 13.70
CA ARG A 146 -8.02 2.35 14.31
C ARG A 146 -6.73 3.16 14.43
N ILE A 147 -6.72 4.34 13.84
CA ILE A 147 -5.62 5.29 13.92
C ILE A 147 -5.99 6.37 14.92
N THR A 148 -5.13 6.60 15.91
CA THR A 148 -5.29 7.61 16.96
C THR A 148 -4.15 8.61 16.88
N VAL A 149 -4.50 9.90 16.90
CA VAL A 149 -3.56 11.03 16.95
C VAL A 149 -3.91 11.86 18.19
N GLY A 150 -3.02 11.88 19.17
CA GLY A 150 -3.32 12.45 20.50
C GLY A 150 -4.46 11.68 21.18
N ASN A 151 -5.55 12.38 21.54
CA ASN A 151 -6.70 11.79 22.23
C ASN A 151 -7.90 11.55 21.29
N GLN A 152 -7.70 11.60 19.97
CA GLN A 152 -8.78 11.47 19.00
C GLN A 152 -8.46 10.43 17.92
N THR A 153 -9.44 9.59 17.59
CA THR A 153 -9.35 8.71 16.43
C THR A 153 -9.61 9.49 15.15
N ILE A 154 -8.92 9.11 14.07
CA ILE A 154 -9.11 9.73 12.76
C ILE A 154 -10.55 9.51 12.26
N THR A 155 -11.15 8.34 12.50
CA THR A 155 -12.56 8.08 12.20
C THR A 155 -13.47 9.10 12.89
N ASN A 156 -13.25 9.39 14.18
CA ASN A 156 -14.06 10.37 14.90
C ASN A 156 -13.85 11.79 14.35
N LEU A 157 -12.61 12.17 14.04
CA LEU A 157 -12.29 13.48 13.45
C LEU A 157 -13.01 13.68 12.11
N LEU A 158 -12.93 12.70 11.21
CA LEU A 158 -13.58 12.76 9.89
C LEU A 158 -15.11 12.76 10.03
N SER A 159 -15.66 12.00 10.97
CA SER A 159 -17.10 11.95 11.24
C SER A 159 -17.63 13.29 11.76
N LEU A 160 -16.94 13.94 12.71
CA LEU A 160 -17.32 15.26 13.23
C LEU A 160 -17.28 16.35 12.13
N LYS A 161 -16.35 16.24 11.19
CA LYS A 161 -16.28 17.10 9.99
C LYS A 161 -17.30 16.71 8.91
N GLN A 162 -18.19 15.75 9.18
CA GLN A 162 -19.22 15.25 8.27
C GLN A 162 -18.67 14.72 6.94
N ARG A 163 -17.42 14.25 6.94
CA ARG A 163 -16.70 13.73 5.76
C ARG A 163 -16.99 12.26 5.48
N ILE A 164 -17.34 11.51 6.52
CA ILE A 164 -17.65 10.10 6.47
C ILE A 164 -18.96 9.81 7.21
N GLU A 165 -19.52 8.65 6.94
CA GLU A 165 -20.55 8.04 7.76
C GLU A 165 -19.98 6.80 8.45
N PRO A 166 -20.08 6.68 9.79
CA PRO A 166 -19.64 5.47 10.45
C PRO A 166 -20.48 4.25 10.04
N ARG A 167 -19.82 3.16 9.61
CA ARG A 167 -20.48 1.90 9.21
C ARG A 167 -19.75 0.69 9.79
N PRO A 168 -20.44 -0.42 10.11
CA PRO A 168 -19.75 -1.63 10.57
C PRO A 168 -18.73 -2.16 9.55
N ASN A 169 -17.59 -2.67 10.01
CA ASN A 169 -16.52 -3.19 9.12
C ASN A 169 -17.01 -4.25 8.12
N ARG A 170 -17.88 -5.18 8.55
CA ARG A 170 -18.53 -6.15 7.66
C ARG A 170 -19.24 -5.53 6.47
N PHE A 171 -19.93 -4.40 6.67
CA PHE A 171 -20.63 -3.71 5.60
C PHE A 171 -19.63 -3.09 4.62
N ILE A 172 -18.56 -2.48 5.14
CA ILE A 172 -17.49 -1.90 4.32
C ILE A 172 -16.80 -2.99 3.49
N ALA A 173 -16.49 -4.15 4.10
CA ALA A 173 -15.90 -5.29 3.43
C ALA A 173 -16.79 -5.81 2.29
N GLU A 174 -18.11 -5.95 2.53
CA GLU A 174 -19.08 -6.33 1.49
C GLU A 174 -19.11 -5.32 0.33
N GLN A 175 -19.03 -4.01 0.60
CA GLN A 175 -18.99 -3.01 -0.48
C GLN A 175 -17.69 -3.09 -1.29
N LEU A 176 -16.55 -3.31 -0.64
CA LEU A 176 -15.26 -3.46 -1.31
C LEU A 176 -15.18 -4.72 -2.16
N ALA A 177 -15.69 -5.86 -1.66
CA ALA A 177 -15.72 -7.12 -2.40
C ALA A 177 -16.59 -7.03 -3.68
N ASN A 178 -17.66 -6.25 -3.64
CA ASN A 178 -18.56 -6.03 -4.78
C ASN A 178 -18.03 -4.98 -5.79
N SER A 179 -17.04 -4.18 -5.40
CA SER A 179 -16.32 -3.27 -6.30
C SER A 179 -15.28 -4.07 -7.10
N LEU A 180 -15.76 -4.87 -8.06
CA LEU A 180 -14.97 -5.80 -8.88
C LEU A 180 -13.98 -5.14 -9.86
N THR A 181 -13.66 -3.84 -9.73
CA THR A 181 -12.93 -3.14 -10.80
C THR A 181 -11.70 -2.36 -10.39
N HIS A 182 -11.59 -1.73 -9.23
CA HIS A 182 -10.40 -0.91 -8.92
C HIS A 182 -9.83 -1.26 -7.54
N GLN A 183 -8.81 -2.13 -7.53
CA GLN A 183 -7.92 -2.34 -6.39
C GLN A 183 -7.08 -1.08 -6.12
N GLU A 184 -7.74 0.00 -5.70
CA GLU A 184 -7.10 1.08 -4.95
C GLU A 184 -7.21 0.71 -3.47
N TYR A 185 -6.43 -0.29 -3.07
CA TYR A 185 -6.19 -0.48 -1.64
C TYR A 185 -5.58 0.80 -1.11
N ILE A 186 -6.20 1.41 -0.10
CA ILE A 186 -5.56 2.47 0.66
C ILE A 186 -4.43 1.79 1.44
N LEU A 187 -3.26 1.76 0.82
CA LEU A 187 -2.04 1.29 1.45
C LEU A 187 -1.63 2.39 2.43
N PHE A 188 -1.90 2.15 3.71
CA PHE A 188 -1.42 3.04 4.76
C PHE A 188 0.05 2.72 5.01
N ASN A 189 0.88 3.76 4.94
CA ASN A 189 2.24 3.68 5.46
C ASN A 189 2.14 3.84 6.99
N VAL A 190 2.24 2.73 7.72
CA VAL A 190 2.55 2.77 9.15
C VAL A 190 4.01 2.34 9.26
N PRO A 191 4.97 3.27 9.43
CA PRO A 191 6.35 2.87 9.68
C PRO A 191 6.37 2.04 10.97
N ILE A 192 6.66 0.74 10.83
CA ILE A 192 6.96 -0.11 11.97
C ILE A 192 8.28 0.42 12.52
N THR A 193 8.20 1.15 13.63
CA THR A 193 9.37 1.32 14.48
C THR A 193 9.52 0.01 15.24
N GLU A 194 10.61 -0.71 14.99
CA GLU A 194 11.04 -1.82 15.87
C GLU A 194 11.43 -1.19 17.22
N GLU A 195 10.45 -0.86 18.05
CA GLU A 195 10.66 -0.82 19.49
C GLU A 195 10.18 -2.17 20.04
N GLU A 196 11.18 -2.95 20.47
CA GLU A 196 11.10 -4.06 21.43
C GLU A 196 10.44 -5.37 20.94
N PHE A 197 11.22 -6.15 20.18
CA PHE A 197 11.29 -7.58 20.46
C PHE A 197 12.47 -7.79 21.43
N ASP A 198 12.15 -7.84 22.73
CA ASP A 198 13.01 -8.41 23.77
C ASP A 198 13.14 -9.95 23.60
#